data_AF-A0A2E6DTD1-F1
#
_entry.id   AF-A0A2E6DTD1-F1
#
_cell.length_a   1.000
_cell.length_b   1.000
_cell.length_c   1.000
_cell.angle_alpha   90.00
_cell.angle_beta   90.00
_cell.angle_gamma   90.00
#
_symmetry.space_group_name_H-M   'P 1'
#
loop_
_entity.id
_entity.type
_entity.pdbx_description
1 polymer ?
#
loop_
_entity_poly.entity_id
_entity_poly.type
_entity_poly.pdbx_seq_one_letter_code
_entity_poly.pdbx_strand_id
1 'polypeptide(L)'
;MDPLDLVIILLHPIAAIFVIVWMIRQHRWRQRGKLLKGDERKNAVHSHEKDGQRIYILAWVLVIGGFASNATYRMRTEGVTIPHAFLPTGAGGLHAGGGVLGLILLTYLWRKGREVKQLRDSGQSWSTQKSQHGRASDIIMLLIFIHAFLGFLWLLQILI
;
A
#
# COMPACT_ATOMS: atom_id res chain seq x y z
N MET A 1 19.50 18.15 -11.84
CA MET A 1 19.65 17.07 -10.85
C MET A 1 20.67 16.07 -11.34
N ASP A 2 21.46 15.50 -10.43
CA ASP A 2 22.35 14.37 -10.70
C ASP A 2 21.53 13.11 -11.06
N PRO A 3 21.91 12.31 -12.08
CA PRO A 3 21.22 11.06 -12.41
C PRO A 3 20.99 10.11 -11.23
N LEU A 4 21.94 10.05 -10.28
CA LEU A 4 21.79 9.22 -9.08
C LEU A 4 20.63 9.70 -8.20
N ASP A 5 20.50 11.01 -7.98
CA ASP A 5 19.40 11.57 -7.20
C ASP A 5 18.05 11.31 -7.87
N LEU A 6 18.01 11.39 -9.21
CA LEU A 6 16.85 11.03 -10.03
C LEU A 6 16.41 9.57 -9.81
N VAL A 7 17.37 8.63 -9.80
CA VAL A 7 17.09 7.22 -9.51
C VAL A 7 16.54 7.06 -8.08
N ILE A 8 17.14 7.73 -7.10
CA ILE A 8 16.71 7.66 -5.69
C ILE A 8 15.25 8.11 -5.54
N ILE A 9 14.87 9.23 -6.13
CA ILE A 9 13.50 9.79 -5.99
C ILE A 9 12.46 9.04 -6.83
N LEU A 10 12.83 8.46 -7.98
CA LEU A 10 11.89 7.78 -8.88
C LEU A 10 11.65 6.30 -8.54
N LEU A 11 12.55 5.66 -7.80
CA LEU A 11 12.42 4.23 -7.47
C LEU A 11 11.12 3.94 -6.71
N HIS A 12 10.81 4.75 -5.70
CA HIS A 12 9.60 4.60 -4.90
C HIS A 12 8.29 4.76 -5.72
N PRO A 13 8.04 5.87 -6.44
CA PRO A 13 6.78 6.05 -7.17
C PRO A 13 6.57 5.00 -8.27
N ILE A 14 7.64 4.57 -8.97
CA ILE A 14 7.54 3.49 -9.96
C ILE A 14 7.12 2.17 -9.29
N ALA A 15 7.78 1.79 -8.20
CA ALA A 15 7.45 0.58 -7.46
C ALA A 15 6.04 0.65 -6.82
N ALA A 16 5.64 1.83 -6.34
CA ALA A 16 4.32 2.07 -5.78
C ALA A 16 3.22 1.87 -6.83
N ILE A 17 3.40 2.33 -8.08
CA ILE A 17 2.45 2.11 -9.17
C ILE A 17 2.19 0.61 -9.38
N PHE A 18 3.24 -0.22 -9.40
CA PHE A 18 3.09 -1.68 -9.53
C PHE A 18 2.24 -2.28 -8.40
N VAL A 19 2.50 -1.87 -7.15
CA VAL A 19 1.73 -2.36 -5.99
C VAL A 19 0.29 -1.85 -6.01
N ILE A 20 0.05 -0.59 -6.40
CA ILE A 20 -1.29 -0.02 -6.55
C ILE A 20 -2.09 -0.80 -7.60
N VAL A 21 -1.50 -1.09 -8.76
CA VAL A 21 -2.15 -1.91 -9.81
C VAL A 21 -2.51 -3.30 -9.28
N TRP A 22 -1.61 -3.91 -8.49
CA TRP A 22 -1.90 -5.20 -7.86
C TRP A 22 -3.03 -5.09 -6.84
N MET A 23 -3.05 -4.04 -6.01
CA MET A 23 -4.14 -3.77 -5.07
C MET A 23 -5.48 -3.58 -5.76
N ILE A 24 -5.54 -2.85 -6.89
CA ILE A 24 -6.75 -2.69 -7.70
C ILE A 24 -7.25 -4.05 -8.20
N ARG A 25 -6.35 -4.90 -8.72
CA ARG A 25 -6.71 -6.26 -9.15
C ARG A 25 -7.26 -7.08 -7.97
N GLN A 26 -6.65 -6.93 -6.80
CA GLN A 26 -7.04 -7.64 -5.59
C GLN A 26 -8.39 -7.17 -5.05
N HIS A 27 -8.69 -5.89 -5.15
CA HIS A 27 -9.99 -5.31 -4.81
C HIS A 27 -11.10 -5.81 -5.75
N ARG A 28 -10.84 -5.88 -7.07
CA ARG A 28 -11.79 -6.39 -8.07
C ARG A 28 -12.15 -7.88 -7.89
N TRP A 29 -11.37 -8.62 -7.10
CA TRP A 29 -11.69 -10.00 -6.74
C TRP A 29 -13.07 -10.14 -6.08
N ARG A 30 -13.54 -9.14 -5.31
CA ARG A 30 -14.87 -9.15 -4.66
C ARG A 30 -16.02 -9.39 -5.64
N GLN A 31 -15.88 -8.90 -6.87
CA GLN A 31 -16.86 -9.09 -7.95
C GLN A 31 -16.60 -10.41 -8.68
N ARG A 32 -15.35 -10.67 -9.09
CA ARG A 32 -14.96 -11.86 -9.87
C ARG A 32 -15.20 -13.16 -9.11
N GLY A 33 -14.89 -13.20 -7.81
CA GLY A 33 -15.02 -14.38 -6.97
C GLY A 33 -16.48 -14.84 -6.75
N LYS A 34 -17.48 -14.03 -7.11
CA LYS A 34 -18.89 -14.44 -7.11
C LYS A 34 -19.24 -15.35 -8.29
N LEU A 35 -18.47 -15.30 -9.37
CA LEU A 35 -18.71 -16.05 -10.60
C LEU A 35 -18.11 -17.45 -10.54
N LEU A 36 -17.09 -17.65 -9.69
CA LEU A 36 -16.36 -18.91 -9.56
C LEU A 36 -17.12 -19.92 -8.69
N LYS A 37 -17.01 -21.21 -9.01
CA LYS A 37 -17.64 -22.31 -8.25
C LYS A 37 -16.64 -23.45 -8.00
N GLY A 38 -17.00 -24.38 -7.12
CA GLY A 38 -16.23 -25.60 -6.86
C GLY A 38 -14.75 -25.35 -6.52
N ASP A 39 -13.87 -26.14 -7.12
CA ASP A 39 -12.42 -26.10 -6.86
C ASP A 39 -11.74 -24.86 -7.45
N GLU A 40 -12.25 -24.32 -8.56
CA GLU A 40 -11.79 -23.05 -9.13
C GLU A 40 -11.91 -21.92 -8.09
N ARG A 41 -13.05 -21.88 -7.37
CA ARG A 41 -13.25 -20.91 -6.30
C ARG A 41 -12.27 -21.13 -5.14
N LYS A 42 -12.00 -22.37 -4.74
CA LYS A 42 -11.05 -22.66 -3.65
C LYS A 42 -9.64 -22.19 -4.02
N ASN A 43 -9.20 -22.49 -5.24
CA ASN A 43 -7.89 -22.08 -5.74
C ASN A 43 -7.76 -20.55 -5.84
N ALA A 44 -8.80 -19.88 -6.35
CA ALA A 44 -8.81 -18.42 -6.43
C ALA A 44 -8.79 -17.74 -5.05
N VAL A 45 -9.49 -18.29 -4.06
CA VAL A 45 -9.45 -17.82 -2.68
C VAL A 45 -8.05 -18.00 -2.09
N HIS A 46 -7.42 -19.15 -2.30
CA HIS A 46 -6.05 -19.40 -1.83
C HIS A 46 -5.04 -18.42 -2.45
N SER A 47 -5.15 -18.16 -3.75
CA SER A 47 -4.32 -17.15 -4.44
C SER A 47 -4.55 -15.75 -3.88
N HIS A 48 -5.80 -15.35 -3.64
CA HIS A 48 -6.15 -14.06 -3.06
C HIS A 48 -5.52 -13.87 -1.66
N GLU A 49 -5.56 -14.90 -0.82
CA GLU A 49 -4.92 -14.90 0.50
C GLU A 49 -3.39 -14.73 0.40
N LYS A 50 -2.75 -15.49 -0.50
CA LYS A 50 -1.30 -15.44 -0.71
C LYS A 50 -0.84 -14.08 -1.23
N ASP A 51 -1.57 -13.53 -2.19
CA ASP A 51 -1.27 -12.22 -2.74
C ASP A 51 -1.54 -11.10 -1.74
N GLY A 52 -2.59 -11.22 -0.91
CA GLY A 52 -2.83 -10.30 0.20
C GLY A 52 -1.65 -10.22 1.16
N GLN A 53 -1.03 -11.36 1.50
CA GLN A 53 0.20 -11.39 2.30
C GLN A 53 1.37 -10.69 1.61
N ARG A 54 1.58 -10.94 0.31
CA ARG A 54 2.67 -10.34 -0.46
C ARG A 54 2.53 -8.84 -0.57
N ILE A 55 1.33 -8.35 -0.91
CA ILE A 55 1.02 -6.92 -0.97
C ILE A 55 1.27 -6.26 0.39
N TYR A 56 0.84 -6.89 1.49
CA TYR A 56 1.08 -6.36 2.84
C TYR A 56 2.59 -6.18 3.14
N ILE A 57 3.42 -7.19 2.82
CA ILE A 57 4.87 -7.10 2.99
C ILE A 57 5.47 -6.02 2.07
N LEU A 58 5.06 -5.99 0.80
CA LEU A 58 5.53 -4.99 -0.17
C LEU A 58 5.17 -3.57 0.24
N ALA A 59 4.00 -3.35 0.85
CA ALA A 59 3.61 -2.05 1.36
C ALA A 59 4.57 -1.55 2.45
N TRP A 60 4.96 -2.43 3.39
CA TRP A 60 5.97 -2.09 4.41
C TRP A 60 7.32 -1.74 3.78
N VAL A 61 7.79 -2.56 2.84
CA VAL A 61 9.04 -2.31 2.12
C VAL A 61 8.99 -0.98 1.37
N LEU A 62 7.88 -0.67 0.70
CA LEU A 62 7.71 0.58 -0.05
C LEU A 62 7.73 1.80 0.85
N VAL A 63 7.05 1.77 1.99
CA VAL A 63 7.00 2.92 2.90
C VAL A 63 8.36 3.14 3.55
N ILE A 64 9.00 2.09 4.08
CA ILE A 64 10.35 2.19 4.64
C ILE A 64 11.34 2.69 3.58
N GLY A 65 11.28 2.11 2.37
CA GLY A 65 12.11 2.52 1.24
C GLY A 65 11.85 3.97 0.81
N GLY A 66 10.62 4.44 0.84
CA GLY A 66 10.26 5.83 0.56
C GLY A 66 10.85 6.81 1.57
N PHE A 67 10.74 6.52 2.87
CA PHE A 67 11.37 7.32 3.92
C PHE A 67 12.90 7.32 3.79
N ALA A 68 13.52 6.17 3.52
CA ALA A 68 14.97 6.06 3.34
C ALA A 68 15.46 6.82 2.09
N SER A 69 14.72 6.74 0.98
CA SER A 69 15.05 7.45 -0.26
C SER A 69 14.94 8.96 -0.07
N ASN A 70 13.87 9.42 0.58
CA ASN A 70 13.69 10.83 0.93
C ASN A 70 14.82 11.35 1.84
N ALA A 71 15.11 10.64 2.94
CA ALA A 71 16.16 11.05 3.86
C ALA A 71 17.52 11.12 3.14
N THR A 72 17.83 10.12 2.30
CA THR A 72 19.07 10.07 1.53
C THR A 72 19.17 11.22 0.54
N TYR A 73 18.10 11.50 -0.22
CA TYR A 73 18.03 12.64 -1.14
C TYR A 73 18.29 13.95 -0.40
N ARG A 74 17.52 14.24 0.66
CA ARG A 74 17.61 15.51 1.39
C ARG A 74 18.95 15.70 2.11
N MET A 75 19.54 14.63 2.63
CA MET A 75 20.89 14.70 3.21
C MET A 75 21.96 15.05 2.16
N ARG A 76 21.83 14.52 0.94
CA ARG A 76 22.79 14.75 -0.16
C ARG A 76 22.63 16.12 -0.81
N THR A 77 21.40 16.58 -1.00
CA THR A 77 21.10 17.78 -1.81
C THR A 77 20.79 19.02 -0.98
N GLU A 78 20.19 18.86 0.21
CA GLU A 78 19.77 19.96 1.08
C GLU A 78 20.67 20.10 2.33
N GLY A 79 21.58 19.16 2.58
CA GLY A 79 22.46 19.16 3.75
C GLY A 79 21.73 18.97 5.09
N VAL A 80 20.48 18.50 5.05
CA VAL A 80 19.62 18.33 6.24
C VAL A 80 20.07 17.11 7.04
N THR A 81 20.16 17.23 8.36
CA THR A 81 20.54 16.13 9.26
C THR A 81 19.34 15.36 9.83
N ILE A 82 19.59 14.21 10.44
CA ILE A 82 18.59 13.45 11.20
C ILE A 82 18.25 14.21 12.49
N PRO A 83 16.97 14.30 12.91
CA PRO A 83 15.79 13.63 12.33
C PRO A 83 15.09 14.38 11.21
N HIS A 84 15.46 15.63 10.93
CA HIS A 84 14.77 16.51 9.98
C HIS A 84 14.70 15.95 8.56
N ALA A 85 15.67 15.14 8.14
CA ALA A 85 15.68 14.48 6.83
C ALA A 85 14.44 13.58 6.60
N PHE A 86 13.85 13.04 7.67
CA PHE A 86 12.65 12.20 7.59
C PHE A 86 11.33 12.98 7.61
N LEU A 87 11.36 14.30 7.84
CA LEU A 87 10.18 15.12 8.07
C LEU A 87 9.99 16.13 6.92
N PRO A 88 9.47 15.69 5.76
CA PRO A 88 9.08 16.62 4.70
C PRO A 88 7.87 17.46 5.15
N THR A 89 7.75 18.66 4.60
CA THR A 89 6.64 19.58 4.86
C THR A 89 5.65 19.62 3.69
N GLY A 90 4.55 20.35 3.83
CA GLY A 90 3.57 20.53 2.75
C GLY A 90 3.01 19.21 2.20
N ALA A 91 3.00 19.06 0.87
CA ALA A 91 2.52 17.85 0.20
C ALA A 91 3.33 16.61 0.58
N GLY A 92 4.65 16.75 0.75
CA GLY A 92 5.53 15.66 1.17
C GLY A 92 5.21 15.17 2.58
N GLY A 93 4.94 16.10 3.52
CA GLY A 93 4.52 15.76 4.88
C GLY A 93 3.19 15.01 4.92
N LEU A 94 2.20 15.48 4.16
CA LEU A 94 0.90 14.80 4.04
C LEU A 94 1.02 13.43 3.35
N HIS A 95 1.86 13.31 2.32
CA HIS A 95 2.12 12.03 1.67
C HIS A 95 2.80 11.05 2.64
N ALA A 96 3.86 11.46 3.33
CA ALA A 96 4.57 10.65 4.32
C ALA A 96 3.64 10.16 5.45
N GLY A 97 2.87 11.08 6.05
CA GLY A 97 1.87 10.74 7.07
C GLY A 97 0.76 9.83 6.53
N GLY A 98 0.29 10.10 5.30
CA GLY A 98 -0.67 9.26 4.60
C GLY A 98 -0.16 7.83 4.35
N GLY A 99 1.14 7.67 4.07
CA GLY A 99 1.77 6.36 3.91
C GLY A 99 1.75 5.54 5.20
N VAL A 100 2.06 6.18 6.34
CA VAL A 100 1.97 5.54 7.67
C VAL A 100 0.53 5.17 8.00
N LEU A 101 -0.43 6.08 7.79
CA LEU A 101 -1.85 5.79 7.97
C LEU A 101 -2.31 4.63 7.07
N GLY A 102 -1.84 4.61 5.82
CA GLY A 102 -2.08 3.54 4.87
C GLY A 102 -1.59 2.18 5.38
N LEU A 103 -0.40 2.11 5.99
CA LEU A 103 0.11 0.88 6.61
C LEU A 103 -0.75 0.42 7.79
N ILE A 104 -1.20 1.33 8.64
CA ILE A 104 -2.08 0.99 9.77
C ILE A 104 -3.38 0.36 9.24
N LEU A 105 -4.00 0.99 8.23
CA LEU A 105 -5.22 0.49 7.62
C LEU A 105 -4.99 -0.84 6.87
N LEU A 106 -3.87 -0.99 6.15
CA LEU A 106 -3.51 -2.25 5.50
C LEU A 106 -3.25 -3.37 6.51
N THR A 107 -2.65 -3.06 7.66
CA THR A 107 -2.48 -4.01 8.76
C THR A 107 -3.83 -4.47 9.29
N TYR A 108 -4.77 -3.55 9.49
CA TYR A 108 -6.14 -3.89 9.87
C TYR A 108 -6.83 -4.76 8.81
N LEU A 109 -6.75 -4.39 7.53
CA LEU A 109 -7.33 -5.14 6.41
C LEU A 109 -6.77 -6.57 6.34
N TRP A 110 -5.45 -6.70 6.46
CA TRP A 110 -4.72 -7.96 6.44
C TRP A 110 -5.14 -8.87 7.61
N ARG A 111 -5.22 -8.32 8.83
CA ARG A 111 -5.71 -9.05 10.01
C ARG A 111 -7.14 -9.56 9.79
N LYS A 112 -8.03 -8.73 9.25
CA LYS A 112 -9.40 -9.16 8.91
C LYS A 112 -9.44 -10.27 7.86
N GLY A 113 -8.56 -10.24 6.86
CA GLY A 113 -8.43 -11.32 5.89
C GLY A 113 -8.03 -12.65 6.54
N ARG A 114 -7.07 -12.61 7.48
CA ARG A 114 -6.64 -13.77 8.27
C ARG A 114 -7.75 -14.31 9.19
N GLU A 115 -8.50 -13.43 9.84
CA GLU A 115 -9.66 -13.81 10.66
C GLU A 115 -10.73 -14.52 9.82
N VAL A 116 -11.03 -14.00 8.62
CA VAL A 116 -11.97 -14.63 7.68
C VAL A 116 -11.52 -16.04 7.31
N LYS A 117 -10.24 -16.21 6.98
CA LYS A 117 -9.65 -17.52 6.70
C LYS A 117 -9.83 -18.48 7.87
N GLN A 118 -9.43 -18.05 9.07
CA GLN A 118 -9.49 -18.88 10.27
C GLN A 118 -10.92 -19.34 10.59
N LEU A 119 -11.89 -18.42 10.56
CA LEU A 119 -13.30 -18.73 10.82
C LEU A 119 -13.89 -19.67 9.76
N ARG A 120 -13.53 -19.46 8.48
CA ARG A 120 -13.93 -20.37 7.40
C ARG A 120 -13.38 -21.77 7.62
N ASP A 121 -12.10 -21.88 7.93
CA ASP A 121 -11.41 -23.16 8.08
C ASP A 121 -11.88 -23.91 9.36
N SER A 122 -12.39 -23.19 10.37
CA SER A 122 -13.03 -23.77 11.56
C SER A 122 -14.53 -24.05 11.43
N GLY A 123 -15.13 -23.80 10.26
CA GLY A 123 -16.56 -24.01 10.03
C GLY A 123 -17.48 -23.01 10.74
N GLN A 124 -16.93 -21.91 11.28
CA GLN A 124 -17.68 -20.86 11.97
C GLN A 124 -18.20 -19.80 11.00
N SER A 125 -19.19 -19.01 11.44
CA SER A 125 -19.70 -17.89 10.64
C SER A 125 -18.62 -16.81 10.47
N TRP A 126 -18.40 -16.38 9.22
CA TRP A 126 -17.35 -15.44 8.83
C TRP A 126 -17.88 -14.25 8.00
N SER A 127 -19.20 -14.13 7.85
CA SER A 127 -19.85 -13.13 6.98
C SER A 127 -19.57 -11.69 7.43
N THR A 128 -19.60 -11.44 8.74
CA THR A 128 -19.35 -10.12 9.34
C THR A 128 -17.92 -9.65 9.08
N GLN A 129 -16.94 -10.50 9.33
CA GLN A 129 -15.52 -10.22 9.17
C GLN A 129 -15.18 -10.02 7.70
N LYS A 130 -15.80 -10.79 6.80
CA LYS A 130 -15.70 -10.59 5.35
C LYS A 130 -16.26 -9.23 4.92
N SER A 131 -17.40 -8.83 5.48
CA SER A 131 -18.00 -7.53 5.21
C SER A 131 -17.10 -6.39 5.68
N GLN A 132 -16.55 -6.50 6.90
CA GLN A 132 -15.58 -5.54 7.44
C GLN A 132 -14.31 -5.45 6.58
N HIS A 133 -13.73 -6.58 6.18
CA HIS A 133 -12.59 -6.63 5.27
C HIS A 133 -12.90 -5.94 3.93
N GLY A 134 -14.07 -6.22 3.34
CA GLY A 134 -14.52 -5.58 2.11
C GLY A 134 -14.65 -4.05 2.26
N ARG A 135 -15.32 -3.58 3.31
CA ARG A 135 -15.49 -2.13 3.58
C ARG A 135 -14.16 -1.43 3.83
N ALA A 136 -13.25 -2.06 4.57
CA ALA A 136 -11.90 -1.54 4.78
C ALA A 136 -11.14 -1.44 3.45
N SER A 137 -11.28 -2.43 2.56
CA SER A 137 -10.70 -2.36 1.22
C SER A 137 -11.28 -1.21 0.40
N ASP A 138 -12.59 -0.98 0.45
CA ASP A 138 -13.24 0.15 -0.24
C ASP A 138 -12.64 1.50 0.22
N ILE A 139 -12.45 1.69 1.52
CA ILE A 139 -11.83 2.91 2.10
C ILE A 139 -10.37 3.05 1.66
N ILE A 140 -9.57 1.98 1.76
CA ILE A 140 -8.16 1.99 1.37
C ILE A 140 -8.02 2.32 -0.11
N MET A 141 -8.91 1.80 -0.96
CA MET A 141 -8.88 2.09 -2.40
C MET A 141 -9.16 3.56 -2.69
N LEU A 142 -10.00 4.25 -1.92
CA LEU A 142 -10.17 5.70 -2.07
C LEU A 142 -8.91 6.45 -1.61
N LEU A 143 -8.42 6.11 -0.42
CA LEU A 143 -7.29 6.81 0.19
C LEU A 143 -5.99 6.64 -0.59
N ILE A 144 -5.77 5.49 -1.24
CA ILE A 144 -4.55 5.26 -2.01
C ILE A 144 -4.45 6.17 -3.23
N PHE A 145 -5.57 6.55 -3.86
CA PHE A 145 -5.57 7.54 -4.94
C PHE A 145 -5.20 8.93 -4.42
N ILE A 146 -5.75 9.35 -3.29
CA ILE A 146 -5.40 10.63 -2.65
C ILE A 146 -3.92 10.64 -2.26
N HIS A 147 -3.44 9.56 -1.64
CA HIS A 147 -2.05 9.40 -1.23
C HIS A 147 -1.09 9.44 -2.43
N ALA A 148 -1.41 8.73 -3.52
CA ALA A 148 -0.61 8.75 -4.75
C ALA A 148 -0.60 10.14 -5.40
N PHE A 149 -1.74 10.85 -5.40
CA PHE A 149 -1.82 12.22 -5.90
C PHE A 149 -0.93 13.18 -5.09
N LEU A 150 -0.96 13.10 -3.76
CA LEU A 150 -0.06 13.88 -2.91
C LEU A 150 1.42 13.57 -3.17
N GLY A 151 1.74 12.29 -3.39
CA GLY A 151 3.10 11.86 -3.75
C GLY A 151 3.53 12.42 -5.11
N PHE A 152 2.62 12.48 -6.09
CA PHE A 152 2.86 13.11 -7.38
C PHE A 152 3.10 14.62 -7.26
N LEU A 153 2.27 15.34 -6.49
CA LEU A 153 2.49 16.77 -6.24
C LEU A 153 3.84 17.03 -5.59
N TRP A 154 4.23 16.19 -4.62
CA TRP A 154 5.52 16.30 -3.97
C TRP A 154 6.69 15.97 -4.92
N LEU A 155 6.55 14.96 -5.79
CA LEU A 155 7.53 14.66 -6.82
C LEU A 155 7.74 15.86 -7.76
N LEU A 156 6.67 16.56 -8.16
CA LEU A 156 6.78 17.78 -8.97
C LEU A 156 7.52 18.90 -8.21
N GLN A 157 7.23 19.09 -6.92
CA GLN A 157 7.93 20.08 -6.08
C GLN A 157 9.42 19.79 -5.94
N ILE A 158 9.81 18.52 -5.98
CA ILE A 158 11.23 18.14 -5.96
C ILE A 158 11.86 18.45 -7.32
N LEU A 159 11.21 18.07 -8.42
CA LEU A 159 11.76 18.13 -9.77
C LEU A 159 11.85 19.53 -10.40
N ILE A 160 11.04 20.49 -9.94
CA ILE A 160 10.92 21.84 -10.47
C ILE A 160 11.62 22.83 -9.54
#